data_AF-A0A6B2FWC0-F1
#
_entry.id   AF-A0A6B2FWC0-F1
#
_cell.length_a   1.000
_cell.length_b   1.000
_cell.length_c   1.000
_cell.angle_alpha   90.00
_cell.angle_beta   90.00
_cell.angle_gamma   90.00
#
_symmetry.space_group_name_H-M   'P 1'
#
loop_
_entity.id
_entity.type
_entity.pdbx_description
1 polymer ?
#
loop_
_entity_poly.entity_id
_entity_poly.type
_entity_poly.pdbx_seq_one_letter_code
_entity_poly.pdbx_strand_id
1 'polypeptide(L)'
;MNVTGYMPDPYFRIGITALLQSLGEEEGGPDKVNVLHFPDMHHLLVWSWEAHLPEGPTLITGAPGPIAALEGTFSPNYVLLLDNRHTLQTFRDAIHMWLTSRVMLTPPVKQRLVRLNHIEMRLARRQMCAQPERQASKEASRLKCNLMRKIGAENRTDFLVRLRLLFYPDQRYLLQVPLYVLAPTRGRQSVKRRECFTHPKNIVFRDPEFAE
;
A
#
# COMPACT_ATOMS: atom_id res chain seq x y z
N MET A 1 -21.78 9.21 10.99
CA MET A 1 -20.69 8.80 10.08
C MET A 1 -20.83 7.31 9.75
N ASN A 2 -20.85 6.95 8.47
CA ASN A 2 -20.92 5.57 8.00
C ASN A 2 -19.55 4.91 7.99
N VAL A 3 -19.46 3.68 8.51
CA VAL A 3 -18.22 2.90 8.59
C VAL A 3 -18.29 1.71 7.64
N THR A 4 -17.31 1.58 6.74
CA THR A 4 -17.22 0.43 5.82
C THR A 4 -15.79 -0.09 5.73
N GLY A 5 -15.61 -1.38 5.50
CA GLY A 5 -14.30 -1.94 5.17
C GLY A 5 -14.03 -3.31 5.78
N TYR A 6 -12.78 -3.74 5.66
CA TYR A 6 -12.30 -5.05 6.13
C TYR A 6 -11.99 -5.00 7.62
N MET A 7 -12.82 -5.65 8.42
CA MET A 7 -12.64 -5.76 9.88
C MET A 7 -12.99 -7.18 10.29
N PRO A 8 -12.00 -8.08 10.42
CA PRO A 8 -12.22 -9.49 10.72
C PRO A 8 -12.67 -9.70 12.18
N ASP A 9 -12.34 -8.77 13.08
CA ASP A 9 -12.72 -8.82 14.49
C ASP A 9 -14.07 -8.11 14.74
N PRO A 10 -15.11 -8.82 15.23
CA PRO A 10 -16.42 -8.25 15.49
C PRO A 10 -16.44 -7.26 16.68
N TYR A 11 -15.64 -7.49 17.72
CA TYR A 11 -15.57 -6.59 18.88
C TYR A 11 -14.89 -5.29 18.50
N PHE A 12 -13.79 -5.38 17.73
CA PHE A 12 -13.15 -4.21 17.15
C PHE A 12 -14.15 -3.42 16.30
N ARG A 13 -14.90 -4.09 15.41
CA ARG A 13 -15.91 -3.45 14.56
C ARG A 13 -16.94 -2.66 15.36
N ILE A 14 -17.48 -3.22 16.44
CA ILE A 14 -18.45 -2.53 17.29
C ILE A 14 -17.82 -1.29 17.92
N GLY A 15 -16.63 -1.44 18.53
CA GLY A 15 -15.94 -0.36 19.21
C GLY A 15 -15.57 0.80 18.29
N ILE A 16 -14.97 0.51 17.12
CA ILE A 16 -14.57 1.55 16.18
C ILE A 16 -15.77 2.27 15.56
N THR A 17 -16.87 1.55 15.34
CA THR A 17 -18.10 2.14 14.81
C THR A 17 -18.70 3.13 15.79
N ALA A 18 -18.81 2.75 17.08
CA ALA A 18 -19.29 3.65 18.12
C ALA A 18 -18.41 4.89 18.28
N LEU A 19 -17.08 4.71 18.23
CA LEU A 19 -16.13 5.82 18.31
C LEU A 19 -16.31 6.81 17.15
N LEU A 20 -16.33 6.32 15.91
CA LEU A 20 -16.46 7.15 14.71
C LEU A 20 -17.84 7.81 14.61
N GLN A 21 -18.90 7.17 15.13
CA GLN A 21 -20.22 7.79 15.26
C GLN A 21 -20.19 8.97 16.22
N SER A 22 -19.61 8.81 17.41
CA SER A 22 -19.50 9.92 18.38
C SER A 22 -18.71 11.12 17.82
N LEU A 23 -17.60 10.86 17.13
CA LEU A 23 -16.80 11.90 16.49
C LEU A 23 -17.57 12.59 15.35
N GLY A 24 -18.39 11.85 14.61
CA GLY A 24 -19.21 12.42 13.54
C GLY A 24 -20.33 13.32 14.04
N GLU A 25 -20.98 12.96 15.16
CA GLU A 25 -22.07 13.73 15.77
C GLU A 25 -21.58 15.02 16.42
N GLU A 26 -20.40 15.00 17.05
CA GLU A 26 -19.85 16.15 17.77
C GLU A 26 -19.31 17.25 16.84
N GLU A 27 -18.80 16.90 15.65
CA GLU A 27 -17.87 17.78 14.93
C GLU A 27 -18.11 17.96 13.42
N GLY A 28 -19.16 17.35 12.86
CA GLY A 28 -19.47 17.52 11.43
C GLY A 28 -18.41 16.93 10.50
N GLY A 29 -17.80 15.80 10.89
CA GLY A 29 -16.82 15.06 10.09
C GLY A 29 -17.42 14.46 8.81
N PRO A 30 -16.59 13.87 7.92
CA PRO A 30 -17.06 13.32 6.66
C PRO A 30 -18.15 12.28 6.83
N ASP A 31 -19.10 12.22 5.90
CA ASP A 31 -20.24 11.29 5.98
C ASP A 31 -19.80 9.81 6.04
N LYS A 32 -18.60 9.50 5.55
CA LYS A 32 -18.07 8.15 5.46
C LYS A 32 -16.57 8.09 5.76
N VAL A 33 -16.18 7.11 6.57
CA VAL A 33 -14.77 6.73 6.81
C VAL A 33 -14.63 5.23 6.56
N ASN A 34 -13.63 4.86 5.78
CA ASN A 34 -13.30 3.47 5.53
C ASN A 34 -12.34 2.95 6.61
N VAL A 35 -12.53 1.71 7.07
CA VAL A 35 -11.67 1.11 8.10
C VAL A 35 -11.14 -0.23 7.62
N LEU A 36 -9.82 -0.39 7.63
CA LEU A 36 -9.13 -1.66 7.42
C LEU A 36 -8.43 -2.07 8.72
N HIS A 37 -8.80 -3.21 9.30
CA HIS A 37 -8.20 -3.74 10.51
C HIS A 37 -7.41 -5.01 10.22
N PHE A 38 -6.14 -5.02 10.64
CA PHE A 38 -5.22 -6.14 10.46
C PHE A 38 -4.72 -6.61 11.84
N PRO A 39 -5.35 -7.64 12.43
CA PRO A 39 -4.95 -8.13 13.76
C PRO A 39 -3.56 -8.77 13.75
N ASP A 40 -3.10 -9.26 12.61
CA ASP A 40 -1.79 -9.87 12.43
C ASP A 40 -1.27 -9.73 10.99
N MET A 41 -0.05 -10.21 10.75
CA MET A 41 0.58 -10.18 9.42
C MET A 41 -0.11 -11.12 8.41
N HIS A 42 -0.83 -12.15 8.85
CA HIS A 42 -1.54 -13.06 7.95
C HIS A 42 -2.67 -12.32 7.24
N HIS A 43 -3.49 -11.58 7.99
CA HIS A 43 -4.59 -10.79 7.43
C HIS A 43 -4.07 -9.70 6.48
N LEU A 44 -2.96 -9.05 6.83
CA LEU A 44 -2.31 -8.07 5.95
C LEU A 44 -1.78 -8.71 4.66
N LEU A 45 -1.14 -9.88 4.76
CA LEU A 45 -0.65 -10.62 3.59
C LEU A 45 -1.78 -11.02 2.64
N VAL A 46 -2.89 -11.52 3.17
CA VAL A 46 -4.06 -11.90 2.37
C VAL A 46 -4.65 -10.67 1.68
N TRP A 47 -4.89 -9.59 2.42
CA TRP A 47 -5.40 -8.35 1.83
C TRP A 47 -4.45 -7.76 0.77
N SER A 48 -3.13 -7.83 1.00
CA SER A 48 -2.14 -7.27 0.06
C SER A 48 -2.17 -7.91 -1.34
N TRP A 49 -2.78 -9.09 -1.49
CA TRP A 49 -2.85 -9.79 -2.77
C TRP A 49 -3.70 -9.05 -3.81
N GLU A 50 -4.76 -8.41 -3.35
CA GLU A 50 -5.69 -7.60 -4.14
C GLU A 50 -5.99 -6.32 -3.37
N ALA A 51 -4.92 -5.60 -3.03
CA ALA A 51 -5.01 -4.40 -2.21
C ALA A 51 -5.84 -3.32 -2.92
N HIS A 52 -7.05 -3.10 -2.42
CA HIS A 52 -7.93 -2.04 -2.85
C HIS A 52 -8.17 -1.07 -1.68
N LEU A 53 -7.99 0.22 -1.95
CA LEU A 53 -8.38 1.29 -1.06
C LEU A 53 -9.68 1.92 -1.59
N PRO A 54 -10.77 1.89 -0.82
CA PRO A 54 -12.01 2.57 -1.20
C PRO A 54 -11.81 4.08 -1.28
N GLU A 55 -12.66 4.74 -2.08
CA GLU A 55 -12.66 6.20 -2.17
C GLU A 55 -13.00 6.85 -0.82
N GLY A 56 -12.34 7.97 -0.54
CA GLY A 56 -12.49 8.73 0.70
C GLY A 56 -11.42 8.45 1.77
N PRO A 57 -11.60 9.01 2.99
CA PRO A 57 -10.69 8.80 4.10
C PRO A 57 -10.65 7.32 4.51
N THR A 58 -9.44 6.77 4.64
CA THR A 58 -9.25 5.39 5.12
C THR A 58 -8.40 5.35 6.39
N LEU A 59 -8.95 4.78 7.46
CA LEU A 59 -8.21 4.39 8.65
C LEU A 59 -7.71 2.97 8.47
N ILE A 60 -6.41 2.75 8.62
CA ILE A 60 -5.83 1.41 8.72
C ILE A 60 -5.29 1.23 10.12
N THR A 61 -5.69 0.14 10.75
CA THR A 61 -5.37 -0.12 12.15
C THR A 61 -5.12 -1.60 12.41
N GLY A 62 -4.48 -1.95 13.52
CA GLY A 62 -4.04 -3.32 13.72
C GLY A 62 -2.91 -3.49 14.72
N ALA A 63 -2.36 -4.70 14.73
CA ALA A 63 -1.19 -5.00 15.53
C ALA A 63 0.05 -4.20 15.06
N PRO A 64 1.06 -4.05 15.93
CA PRO A 64 2.30 -3.33 15.61
C PRO A 64 3.01 -3.75 14.33
N GLY A 65 3.11 -5.07 14.10
CA GLY A 65 3.79 -5.63 12.92
C GLY A 65 3.15 -5.17 11.61
N PRO A 66 1.83 -5.38 11.41
CA PRO A 66 1.11 -4.88 10.25
C PRO A 66 1.28 -3.38 10.01
N ILE A 67 1.16 -2.56 11.06
CA ILE A 67 1.28 -1.11 10.92
C ILE A 67 2.69 -0.69 10.53
N ALA A 68 3.73 -1.27 11.14
CA ALA A 68 5.11 -1.03 10.76
C ALA A 68 5.41 -1.41 9.29
N ALA A 69 4.83 -2.51 8.81
CA ALA A 69 4.98 -2.92 7.40
C ALA A 69 4.33 -1.94 6.39
N LEU A 70 3.35 -1.15 6.84
CA LEU A 70 2.67 -0.15 6.02
C LEU A 70 3.26 1.25 6.15
N GLU A 71 4.08 1.50 7.16
CA GLU A 71 4.67 2.80 7.45
C GLU A 71 5.45 3.34 6.25
N GLY A 72 5.25 4.62 5.93
CA GLY A 72 5.89 5.27 4.78
C GLY A 72 5.42 4.78 3.40
N THR A 73 4.37 3.95 3.34
CA THR A 73 3.78 3.48 2.07
C THR A 73 2.64 4.39 1.61
N PHE A 74 1.73 4.75 2.51
CA PHE A 74 0.55 5.54 2.17
C PHE A 74 0.68 7.01 2.51
N SER A 75 -0.01 7.85 1.73
CA SER A 75 -0.08 9.29 1.95
C SER A 75 -0.97 9.60 3.15
N PRO A 76 -0.49 10.39 4.14
CA PRO A 76 -1.26 10.75 5.33
C PRO A 76 -2.53 11.55 4.99
N ASN A 77 -2.55 12.20 3.83
CA ASN A 77 -3.72 12.95 3.34
C ASN A 77 -4.92 12.04 3.03
N TYR A 78 -4.68 10.74 2.78
CA TYR A 78 -5.72 9.78 2.41
C TYR A 78 -5.85 8.61 3.38
N VAL A 79 -4.76 8.27 4.07
CA VAL A 79 -4.70 7.11 4.95
C VAL A 79 -4.13 7.51 6.31
N LEU A 80 -4.84 7.17 7.39
CA LEU A 80 -4.30 7.24 8.75
C LEU A 80 -3.90 5.84 9.17
N LEU A 81 -2.68 5.68 9.69
CA LEU A 81 -2.19 4.43 10.26
C LEU A 81 -2.18 4.56 11.79
N LEU A 82 -2.85 3.66 12.50
CA LEU A 82 -2.85 3.62 13.97
C LEU A 82 -2.66 2.20 14.49
N ASP A 83 -1.73 2.00 15.42
CA ASP A 83 -1.60 0.71 16.09
C ASP A 83 -2.57 0.54 17.27
N ASN A 84 -2.85 -0.70 17.66
CA ASN A 84 -3.78 -1.04 18.74
C ASN A 84 -3.17 -0.91 20.15
N ARG A 85 -1.92 -0.44 20.30
CA ARG A 85 -1.28 -0.27 21.62
C ARG A 85 -1.61 1.07 22.25
N HIS A 86 -2.12 2.01 21.47
CA HIS A 86 -2.54 3.31 21.96
C HIS A 86 -3.76 3.20 22.88
N THR A 87 -3.84 4.10 23.86
CA THR A 87 -5.06 4.24 24.67
C THR A 87 -6.22 4.72 23.80
N LEU A 88 -7.45 4.45 24.24
CA LEU A 88 -8.65 4.90 23.52
C LEU A 88 -8.65 6.42 23.30
N GLN A 89 -8.19 7.19 24.29
CA GLN A 89 -8.11 8.65 24.17
C GLN A 89 -7.12 9.07 23.09
N THR A 90 -5.90 8.52 23.11
CA THR A 90 -4.89 8.80 22.08
C THR A 90 -5.38 8.40 20.69
N PHE A 91 -6.09 7.28 20.59
CA PHE A 91 -6.68 6.81 19.35
C PHE A 91 -7.76 7.78 18.83
N ARG A 92 -8.65 8.24 19.72
CA ARG A 92 -9.69 9.24 19.43
C ARG A 92 -9.07 10.55 18.94
N ASP A 93 -8.11 11.09 19.69
CA ASP A 93 -7.47 12.38 19.40
C ASP A 93 -6.73 12.35 18.05
N ALA A 94 -6.09 11.22 17.71
CA ALA A 94 -5.40 11.06 16.44
C ALA A 94 -6.38 11.04 15.25
N ILE A 95 -7.51 10.33 15.37
CA ILE A 95 -8.55 10.31 14.33
C ILE A 95 -9.14 11.72 14.18
N HIS A 96 -9.50 12.34 15.30
CA HIS A 96 -10.03 13.70 15.34
C HIS A 96 -9.12 14.67 14.61
N MET A 97 -7.84 14.71 14.99
CA MET A 97 -6.84 15.59 14.39
C MET A 97 -6.70 15.32 12.89
N TRP A 98 -6.69 14.05 12.48
CA TRP A 98 -6.57 13.70 11.06
C TRP A 98 -7.80 14.12 10.24
N LEU A 99 -9.02 13.93 10.75
CA LEU A 99 -10.25 14.32 10.05
C LEU A 99 -10.37 15.84 9.92
N THR A 100 -10.02 16.59 10.98
CA THR A 100 -10.08 18.05 11.00
C THR A 100 -8.94 18.69 10.20
N SER A 101 -7.71 18.17 10.31
CA SER A 101 -6.54 18.69 9.57
C SER A 101 -6.62 18.48 8.05
N ARG A 102 -7.37 17.49 7.57
CA ARG A 102 -7.65 17.35 6.13
C ARG A 102 -8.37 18.55 5.53
N VAL A 103 -9.18 19.24 6.32
CA VAL A 103 -9.90 20.46 5.89
C VAL A 103 -8.92 21.63 5.76
N MET A 104 -7.75 21.55 6.40
CA MET A 104 -6.73 22.59 6.44
C MET A 104 -5.51 22.21 5.57
N LEU A 105 -5.58 22.56 4.28
CA LEU A 105 -4.44 22.90 3.41
C LEU A 105 -3.13 22.11 3.66
N THR A 106 -3.13 20.79 3.46
CA THR A 106 -1.87 20.03 3.46
C THR A 106 -1.16 20.23 2.11
N PRO A 107 0.12 20.66 2.09
CA PRO A 107 0.89 20.69 0.85
C PRO A 107 0.95 19.28 0.23
N PRO A 108 1.04 19.15 -1.10
CA PRO A 108 1.07 17.84 -1.75
C PRO A 108 2.29 17.07 -1.22
N VAL A 109 2.04 15.93 -0.55
CA VAL A 109 3.12 15.09 -0.07
C VAL A 109 3.89 14.57 -1.28
N LYS A 110 5.18 14.88 -1.34
CA LYS A 110 6.02 14.56 -2.50
C LYS A 110 6.19 13.05 -2.60
N GLN A 111 5.65 12.46 -3.68
CA GLN A 111 5.83 11.05 -3.97
C GLN A 111 7.30 10.75 -4.33
N ARG A 112 7.84 9.69 -3.73
CA ARG A 112 9.13 9.11 -4.03
C ARG A 112 8.99 8.10 -5.17
N LEU A 113 9.80 8.27 -6.20
CA LEU A 113 9.84 7.32 -7.31
C LEU A 113 10.74 6.12 -6.96
N VAL A 114 10.16 4.92 -7.01
CA VAL A 114 10.88 3.65 -6.87
C VAL A 114 11.24 3.17 -8.26
N ARG A 115 12.46 3.48 -8.70
CA ARG A 115 12.93 3.09 -10.04
C ARG A 115 13.21 1.59 -10.09
N LEU A 116 12.52 0.81 -10.91
CA LEU A 116 12.80 -0.61 -11.07
C LEU A 116 13.42 -0.88 -12.45
N ASN A 117 14.58 -1.51 -12.46
CA ASN A 117 15.17 -2.01 -13.70
C ASN A 117 14.52 -3.34 -14.13
N HIS A 118 14.80 -3.79 -15.34
CA HIS A 118 14.21 -5.02 -15.89
C HIS A 118 14.49 -6.29 -15.04
N ILE A 119 15.68 -6.39 -14.43
CA ILE A 119 16.04 -7.54 -13.59
C ILE A 119 15.27 -7.50 -12.26
N GLU A 120 15.18 -6.34 -11.63
CA GLU A 120 14.40 -6.10 -10.42
C GLU A 120 12.91 -6.36 -10.65
N MET A 121 12.39 -5.95 -11.81
CA MET A 121 10.99 -6.21 -12.20
C MET A 121 10.71 -7.70 -12.38
N ARG A 122 11.62 -8.44 -13.03
CA ARG A 122 11.51 -9.90 -13.17
C ARG A 122 11.55 -10.60 -11.80
N LEU A 123 12.43 -10.16 -10.90
CA LEU A 123 12.48 -10.66 -9.54
C LEU A 123 11.17 -10.35 -8.80
N ALA A 124 10.67 -9.12 -8.89
CA ALA A 124 9.43 -8.70 -8.27
C ALA A 124 8.25 -9.59 -8.68
N ARG A 125 8.07 -9.81 -10.00
CA ARG A 125 7.02 -10.68 -10.53
C ARG A 125 7.09 -12.10 -9.95
N ARG A 126 8.29 -12.70 -9.92
CA ARG A 126 8.48 -14.05 -9.36
C ARG A 126 8.08 -14.13 -7.88
N GLN A 127 8.48 -13.13 -7.10
CA GLN A 127 8.18 -13.09 -5.65
C GLN A 127 6.68 -12.89 -5.40
N MET A 128 6.00 -12.06 -6.20
CA MET A 128 4.55 -11.86 -6.10
C MET A 128 3.76 -13.13 -6.47
N CYS A 129 4.21 -13.87 -7.48
CA CYS A 129 3.58 -15.13 -7.93
C CYS A 129 4.00 -16.36 -7.10
N ALA A 130 4.70 -16.18 -5.98
CA ALA A 130 5.22 -17.26 -5.12
C ALA A 130 6.03 -18.33 -5.89
N GLN A 131 6.69 -17.95 -7.00
CA GLN A 131 7.47 -18.89 -7.80
C GLN A 131 8.78 -19.26 -7.08
N PRO A 132 9.13 -20.55 -7.00
CA PRO A 132 10.36 -20.98 -6.35
C PRO A 132 11.58 -20.43 -7.11
N GLU A 133 12.60 -20.00 -6.36
CA GLU A 133 13.88 -19.64 -6.93
C GLU A 133 14.53 -20.91 -7.49
N ARG A 134 14.74 -20.97 -8.81
CA ARG A 134 15.31 -22.16 -9.48
C ARG A 134 16.72 -22.53 -8.99
N GLN A 135 17.43 -21.61 -8.32
CA GLN A 135 18.70 -21.85 -7.63
C GLN A 135 19.03 -20.66 -6.71
N ALA A 136 19.42 -20.93 -5.46
CA ALA A 136 19.90 -19.91 -4.54
C ALA A 136 21.33 -19.49 -4.93
N SER A 137 21.47 -18.37 -5.65
CA SER A 137 22.78 -17.79 -5.98
C SER A 137 23.08 -16.58 -5.10
N LYS A 138 24.37 -16.32 -4.82
CA LYS A 138 24.82 -15.12 -4.09
C LYS A 138 24.34 -13.83 -4.76
N GLU A 139 24.25 -13.84 -6.09
CA GLU A 139 23.75 -12.72 -6.89
C GLU A 139 22.25 -12.49 -6.71
N ALA A 140 21.44 -13.56 -6.70
CA ALA A 140 20.00 -13.47 -6.46
C ALA A 140 19.71 -12.92 -5.06
N SER A 141 20.43 -13.39 -4.03
CA SER A 141 20.33 -12.85 -2.67
C SER A 141 20.70 -11.37 -2.60
N ARG A 142 21.80 -10.96 -3.27
CA ARG A 142 22.20 -9.54 -3.33
C ARG A 142 21.16 -8.68 -4.02
N LEU A 143 20.60 -9.15 -5.13
CA LEU A 143 19.54 -8.45 -5.86
C LEU A 143 18.29 -8.27 -4.99
N LYS A 144 17.88 -9.30 -4.25
CA LYS A 144 16.77 -9.25 -3.31
C LYS A 144 17.02 -8.25 -2.18
N CYS A 145 18.18 -8.29 -1.55
CA CYS A 145 18.55 -7.34 -0.50
C CYS A 145 18.61 -5.89 -1.00
N ASN A 146 19.04 -5.66 -2.25
CA ASN A 146 19.02 -4.35 -2.87
C ASN A 146 17.58 -3.87 -3.10
N LEU A 147 16.72 -4.75 -3.62
CA LEU A 147 15.31 -4.42 -3.88
C LEU A 147 14.54 -4.17 -2.58
N MET A 148 14.76 -4.96 -1.54
CA MET A 148 14.21 -4.74 -0.20
C MET A 148 14.55 -3.34 0.33
N ARG A 149 15.84 -2.97 0.31
CA ARG A 149 16.27 -1.62 0.71
C ARG A 149 15.65 -0.52 -0.15
N LYS A 150 15.45 -0.78 -1.44
CA LYS A 150 14.88 0.20 -2.38
C LYS A 150 13.42 0.53 -2.06
N ILE A 151 12.64 -0.48 -1.69
CA ILE A 151 11.22 -0.34 -1.34
C ILE A 151 11.00 -0.08 0.15
N GLY A 152 12.06 -0.05 0.95
CA GLY A 152 12.00 0.21 2.39
C GLY A 152 11.51 -0.98 3.21
N ALA A 153 11.75 -2.21 2.74
CA ALA A 153 11.36 -3.41 3.46
C ALA A 153 12.46 -3.93 4.39
N GLU A 154 12.11 -4.23 5.64
CA GLU A 154 13.07 -4.72 6.65
C GLU A 154 13.17 -6.23 6.69
N ASN A 155 12.09 -6.93 6.38
CA ASN A 155 12.00 -8.39 6.43
C ASN A 155 11.25 -8.96 5.23
N ARG A 156 11.21 -10.30 5.12
CA ARG A 156 10.59 -10.98 3.96
C ARG A 156 9.09 -10.70 3.83
N THR A 157 8.38 -10.64 4.95
CA THR A 157 6.92 -10.46 4.95
C THR A 157 6.58 -9.04 4.52
N ASP A 158 7.24 -8.07 5.13
CA ASP A 158 7.17 -6.65 4.77
C ASP A 158 7.54 -6.42 3.30
N PHE A 159 8.59 -7.09 2.83
CA PHE A 159 9.00 -7.07 1.42
C PHE A 159 7.87 -7.50 0.49
N LEU A 160 7.17 -8.59 0.78
CA LEU A 160 6.05 -9.05 -0.07
C LEU A 160 4.87 -8.08 -0.05
N VAL A 161 4.51 -7.55 1.13
CA VAL A 161 3.41 -6.59 1.27
C VAL A 161 3.71 -5.32 0.49
N ARG A 162 4.85 -4.67 0.76
CA ARG A 162 5.24 -3.42 0.08
C ARG A 162 5.40 -3.62 -1.41
N LEU A 163 5.94 -4.76 -1.83
CA LEU A 163 6.07 -5.06 -3.26
C LEU A 163 4.70 -5.11 -3.95
N ARG A 164 3.71 -5.79 -3.36
CA ARG A 164 2.35 -5.82 -3.92
C ARG A 164 1.71 -4.43 -3.92
N LEU A 165 1.87 -3.68 -2.84
CA LEU A 165 1.35 -2.31 -2.72
C LEU A 165 1.95 -1.33 -3.72
N LEU A 166 3.12 -1.61 -4.31
CA LEU A 166 3.62 -0.80 -5.42
C LEU A 166 2.81 -0.98 -6.71
N PHE A 167 2.13 -2.11 -6.90
CA PHE A 167 1.52 -2.47 -8.18
C PHE A 167 -0.01 -2.50 -8.20
N TYR A 168 -0.68 -2.63 -7.05
CA TYR A 168 -2.14 -2.81 -6.98
C TYR A 168 -2.95 -1.56 -6.61
N PRO A 169 -2.65 -0.84 -5.50
CA PRO A 169 -3.45 0.30 -5.11
C PRO A 169 -3.26 1.48 -6.07
N ASP A 170 -4.28 2.33 -6.15
CA ASP A 170 -4.21 3.57 -6.91
C ASP A 170 -3.04 4.44 -6.38
N GLN A 171 -2.18 4.85 -7.31
CA GLN A 171 -0.95 5.59 -7.01
C GLN A 171 -1.19 6.89 -6.25
N ARG A 172 -2.39 7.46 -6.32
CA ARG A 172 -2.78 8.67 -5.56
C ARG A 172 -2.68 8.48 -4.04
N TYR A 173 -2.86 7.25 -3.55
CA TYR A 173 -2.76 6.92 -2.13
C TYR A 173 -1.33 6.65 -1.67
N LEU A 174 -0.38 6.51 -2.58
CA LEU A 174 0.97 6.06 -2.26
C LEU A 174 1.95 7.23 -2.11
N LEU A 175 2.88 7.09 -1.17
CA LEU A 175 4.10 7.91 -1.10
C LEU A 175 5.20 7.35 -1.98
N GLN A 176 5.12 6.08 -2.36
CA GLN A 176 6.09 5.41 -3.23
C GLN A 176 5.41 4.95 -4.51
N VAL A 177 5.90 5.42 -5.65
CA VAL A 177 5.32 5.08 -6.96
C VAL A 177 6.38 4.37 -7.81
N PRO A 178 6.07 3.19 -8.40
CA PRO A 178 7.04 2.50 -9.24
C PRO A 178 7.28 3.29 -10.54
N LEU A 179 8.54 3.49 -10.89
CA LEU A 179 8.96 3.97 -12.21
C LEU A 179 9.74 2.86 -12.90
N TYR A 180 9.20 2.34 -14.01
CA TYR A 180 9.91 1.38 -14.81
C TYR A 180 10.93 2.07 -15.72
N VAL A 181 12.18 1.65 -15.64
CA VAL A 181 13.25 2.17 -16.50
C VAL A 181 13.61 1.09 -17.51
N LEU A 182 13.12 1.25 -18.75
CA LEU A 182 13.60 0.49 -19.90
C LEU A 182 15.09 0.80 -20.07
N ALA A 183 15.93 -0.22 -20.16
CA ALA A 183 17.33 -0.01 -20.50
C ALA A 183 17.41 0.69 -21.85
N PRO A 184 18.33 1.66 -22.06
CA PRO A 184 18.52 2.24 -23.38
C PRO A 184 18.93 1.12 -24.33
N THR A 185 18.06 0.82 -25.30
CA THR A 185 18.43 0.01 -26.45
C THR A 185 19.60 0.72 -27.12
N ARG A 186 20.78 0.08 -27.13
CA ARG A 186 21.93 0.58 -27.89
C ARG A 186 21.52 0.67 -29.36
N GLY A 187 21.14 1.85 -29.80
CA GLY A 187 20.85 2.13 -31.20
C GLY A 187 19.60 2.98 -31.43
N ARG A 188 19.85 4.22 -31.86
CA ARG A 188 18.99 5.14 -32.63
C ARG A 188 17.77 5.80 -31.97
N GLN A 189 17.94 7.12 -31.91
CA GLN A 189 17.01 8.18 -32.29
C GLN A 189 15.87 8.58 -31.34
N SER A 190 15.78 9.90 -31.22
CA SER A 190 14.80 10.70 -30.52
C SER A 190 13.36 10.36 -30.91
N VAL A 191 12.53 9.98 -29.94
CA VAL A 191 11.07 10.22 -30.01
C VAL A 191 10.52 10.56 -28.62
N LYS A 192 9.78 11.66 -28.63
CA LYS A 192 8.91 12.33 -27.65
C LYS A 192 8.56 11.60 -26.33
N ARG A 193 8.60 12.40 -25.26
CA ARG A 193 7.77 12.29 -24.05
C ARG A 193 6.36 11.76 -24.38
N ARG A 194 6.00 10.62 -23.80
CA ARG A 194 4.79 10.35 -22.99
C ARG A 194 4.62 8.85 -22.88
N GLU A 195 4.54 8.37 -21.65
CA GLU A 195 3.63 7.31 -21.19
C GLU A 195 3.87 7.14 -19.69
N CYS A 196 3.24 8.02 -18.92
CA CYS A 196 2.83 7.64 -17.57
C CYS A 196 1.81 6.53 -17.78
N PHE A 197 2.03 5.37 -17.15
CA PHE A 197 1.07 4.28 -17.12
C PHE A 197 -0.28 4.85 -16.66
N THR A 198 -1.20 4.99 -17.61
CA THR A 198 -2.61 5.08 -17.27
C THR A 198 -3.01 3.70 -16.76
N HIS A 199 -3.85 3.69 -15.72
CA HIS A 199 -4.34 2.49 -15.03
C HIS A 199 -4.37 1.23 -15.89
N PRO A 200 -3.96 0.05 -15.40
CA PRO A 200 -4.29 -1.18 -16.07
C PRO A 200 -5.81 -1.41 -15.92
N LYS A 201 -6.59 -0.90 -16.87
CA LYS A 201 -7.87 -1.54 -17.22
C LYS A 201 -7.50 -2.90 -17.77
N ASN A 202 -7.75 -3.94 -16.98
CA ASN A 202 -7.69 -5.33 -17.39
C ASN A 202 -6.34 -5.75 -18.00
N ILE A 203 -5.33 -6.01 -17.15
CA ILE A 203 -4.34 -7.03 -17.52
C ILE A 203 -5.07 -8.36 -17.45
N VAL A 204 -5.72 -8.74 -18.56
CA VAL A 204 -6.04 -10.13 -18.81
C VAL A 204 -4.70 -10.83 -18.96
N PHE A 205 -4.35 -11.66 -17.98
CA PHE A 205 -3.21 -12.55 -18.05
C PHE A 205 -3.47 -13.57 -19.17
N ARG A 206 -3.03 -13.25 -20.39
CA ARG A 206 -2.81 -14.26 -21.43
C ARG A 206 -1.32 -14.57 -21.43
N ASP A 207 -0.96 -15.72 -20.88
CA ASP A 207 0.37 -16.30 -21.09
C ASP A 207 0.50 -16.66 -22.59
N PRO A 208 1.56 -16.22 -23.28
CA PRO A 208 1.86 -16.69 -24.64
C PRO A 208 2.48 -18.09 -24.69
N GLU A 209 2.72 -18.74 -23.55
CA GLU A 209 3.39 -20.06 -23.49
C GLU A 209 2.42 -21.25 -23.35
N PHE A 210 1.10 -21.04 -23.57
CA PHE A 210 0.10 -22.13 -23.62
C PHE A 210 -0.89 -21.97 -24.80
N ALA A 211 -0.41 -21.46 -25.94
CA ALA A 211 -1.13 -21.55 -27.21
C ALA A 211 -0.39 -22.52 -28.13
N GLU A 212 -0.58 -23.81 -27.84
CA GLU A 212 -0.59 -25.02 -28.71
C GLU A 212 -0.25 -26.26 -27.88
#